data_AF-A0A5C7I3B0-F1
#
_entry.id   AF-A0A5C7I3B0-F1
#
_cell.length_a   1.000
_cell.length_b   1.000
_cell.length_c   1.000
_cell.angle_alpha   90.00
_cell.angle_beta   90.00
_cell.angle_gamma   90.00
#
_symmetry.space_group_name_H-M   'P 1'
#
loop_
_entity.id
_entity.type
_entity.pdbx_description
1 polymer ?
#
loop_
_entity_poly.entity_id
_entity_poly.type
_entity_poly.pdbx_seq_one_letter_code
_entity_poly.pdbx_strand_id
1 'polypeptide(L)'
;MAKVLDFEDVKKHNHKTDCWLIISGKVYDVTPFLDDHPGGDEAMINVTGKDATNDFDDVGHSKSALDMLQKYYVGEINKSTIPTTKKYKPPPRETIKPSDSGFVGAGFLVLHLRDALWLVSSKSVASMAKVHDFQEVKKHNDRTDCWLIISGKVYDVTPFLEDHPGGDEIMLAATEKDATEDFEEVGHSNSAKEMMEKYYIGEVDNSTVPPTRKYKPPLRIDLKTDNDTGFGTKILRFLIPLLILGIGFALRYLKKEE
;
A
#
# COMPACT_ATOMS: atom_id res chain seq x y z
N MET A 1 -24.34 9.13 29.57
CA MET A 1 -23.70 9.87 28.46
C MET A 1 -22.84 8.88 27.71
N ALA A 2 -22.87 8.86 26.38
CA ALA A 2 -21.95 8.01 25.63
C ALA A 2 -20.50 8.48 25.89
N LYS A 3 -19.56 7.53 26.01
CA LYS A 3 -18.13 7.85 26.12
C LYS A 3 -17.71 8.51 24.80
N VAL A 4 -17.09 9.70 24.87
CA VAL A 4 -16.48 10.34 23.70
C VAL A 4 -15.01 9.93 23.67
N LEU A 5 -14.57 9.40 22.54
CA LEU A 5 -13.21 8.92 22.29
C LEU A 5 -12.53 9.81 21.25
N ASP A 6 -11.21 10.00 21.36
CA ASP A 6 -10.43 10.63 20.30
C ASP A 6 -9.89 9.58 19.33
N PHE A 7 -9.54 9.98 18.11
CA PHE A 7 -9.00 9.07 17.09
C PHE A 7 -7.73 8.35 17.56
N GLU A 8 -6.85 9.05 18.28
CA GLU A 8 -5.64 8.48 18.86
C GLU A 8 -5.92 7.35 19.86
N ASP A 9 -7.09 7.32 20.48
CA ASP A 9 -7.48 6.19 21.32
C ASP A 9 -7.87 4.99 20.49
N VAL A 10 -8.69 5.18 19.45
CA VAL A 10 -9.11 4.08 18.56
C VAL A 10 -7.92 3.49 17.81
N LYS A 11 -6.98 4.32 17.36
CA LYS A 11 -5.78 3.89 16.62
C LYS A 11 -4.91 2.89 17.37
N LYS A 12 -4.98 2.87 18.72
CA LYS A 12 -4.24 1.90 19.56
C LYS A 12 -4.80 0.47 19.44
N HIS A 13 -6.06 0.34 19.03
CA HIS A 13 -6.78 -0.92 18.88
C HIS A 13 -6.76 -1.36 17.41
N ASN A 14 -5.58 -1.78 16.93
CA ASN A 14 -5.27 -2.03 15.52
C ASN A 14 -4.79 -3.47 15.23
N HIS A 15 -5.25 -4.45 16.01
CA HIS A 15 -4.78 -5.84 15.91
C HIS A 15 -5.94 -6.84 15.87
N LYS A 16 -5.70 -8.06 15.35
CA LYS A 16 -6.73 -9.12 15.31
C LYS A 16 -7.28 -9.47 16.70
N THR A 17 -6.48 -9.35 17.76
CA THR A 17 -6.93 -9.60 19.14
C THR A 17 -7.45 -8.36 19.85
N ASP A 18 -7.45 -7.21 19.19
CA ASP A 18 -7.87 -5.91 19.72
C ASP A 18 -8.28 -4.98 18.56
N CYS A 19 -9.50 -5.19 18.08
CA CYS A 19 -9.97 -4.67 16.80
C CYS A 19 -11.14 -3.71 16.98
N TRP A 20 -10.85 -2.42 16.84
CA TRP A 20 -11.87 -1.38 16.91
C TRP A 20 -12.07 -0.70 15.56
N LEU A 21 -13.32 -0.34 15.26
CA LEU A 21 -13.70 0.34 14.03
C LEU A 21 -14.54 1.58 14.34
N ILE A 22 -14.30 2.65 13.60
CA ILE A 22 -15.22 3.80 13.56
C ILE A 22 -16.15 3.60 12.36
N ILE A 23 -17.47 3.60 12.61
CA ILE A 23 -18.49 3.54 11.56
C ILE A 23 -19.54 4.61 11.86
N SER A 24 -19.76 5.52 10.92
CA SER A 24 -20.73 6.63 11.03
C SER A 24 -20.54 7.49 12.30
N GLY A 25 -19.29 7.68 12.73
CA GLY A 25 -18.94 8.46 13.92
C GLY A 25 -19.18 7.75 15.26
N LYS A 26 -19.37 6.43 15.24
CA LYS A 26 -19.48 5.57 16.43
C LYS A 26 -18.33 4.58 16.45
N VAL A 27 -17.82 4.27 17.63
CA VAL A 27 -16.70 3.34 17.84
C VAL A 27 -17.26 2.00 18.29
N TYR A 28 -16.79 0.94 17.66
CA TYR A 28 -17.20 -0.44 17.92
C TYR A 28 -15.98 -1.33 18.17
N ASP A 29 -16.03 -2.15 19.23
CA ASP A 29 -15.06 -3.21 19.51
C ASP A 29 -15.57 -4.50 18.88
N VAL A 30 -15.13 -4.76 17.65
CA VAL A 30 -15.56 -5.91 16.85
C VAL A 30 -14.64 -7.11 16.98
N THR A 31 -13.65 -7.06 17.90
CA THR A 31 -12.76 -8.19 18.23
C THR A 31 -13.49 -9.54 18.33
N PRO A 32 -14.58 -9.67 19.11
CA PRO A 32 -15.30 -10.95 19.24
C PRO A 32 -16.10 -11.36 17.99
N PHE A 33 -16.23 -10.49 16.98
CA PHE A 33 -16.98 -10.74 15.75
C PHE A 33 -16.09 -11.02 14.54
N LEU A 34 -14.77 -10.86 14.68
CA LEU A 34 -13.82 -10.99 13.57
C LEU A 34 -13.97 -12.30 12.79
N ASP A 35 -13.97 -13.42 13.50
CA ASP A 35 -14.04 -14.75 12.89
C ASP A 35 -15.47 -15.12 12.41
N ASP A 36 -16.49 -14.41 12.89
CA ASP A 36 -17.91 -14.63 12.54
C ASP A 36 -18.38 -13.76 11.36
N HIS A 37 -17.52 -12.86 10.87
CA HIS A 37 -17.88 -11.93 9.81
C HIS A 37 -18.03 -12.65 8.47
N PRO A 38 -19.19 -12.53 7.79
CA PRO A 38 -19.44 -13.23 6.52
C PRO A 38 -18.47 -12.87 5.38
N GLY A 39 -17.81 -11.70 5.46
CA GLY A 39 -16.77 -11.28 4.52
C GLY A 39 -15.36 -11.76 4.86
N GLY A 40 -15.20 -12.55 5.93
CA GLY A 40 -13.89 -12.93 6.49
C GLY A 40 -13.30 -11.86 7.41
N ASP A 41 -12.34 -12.27 8.23
CA ASP A 41 -11.60 -11.41 9.16
C ASP A 41 -10.65 -10.45 8.42
N GLU A 42 -10.05 -10.89 7.31
CA GLU A 42 -9.18 -10.10 6.44
C GLU A 42 -9.82 -8.79 5.96
N ALA A 43 -11.14 -8.80 5.72
CA ALA A 43 -11.89 -7.62 5.31
C ALA A 43 -11.93 -6.53 6.39
N MET A 44 -11.82 -6.91 7.68
CA MET A 44 -11.84 -5.97 8.81
C MET A 44 -10.43 -5.61 9.29
N ILE A 45 -9.46 -6.52 9.17
CA ILE A 45 -8.08 -6.31 9.62
C ILE A 45 -7.45 -5.05 8.99
N ASN A 46 -7.71 -4.82 7.69
CA ASN A 46 -7.15 -3.67 6.96
C ASN A 46 -7.68 -2.30 7.41
N VAL A 47 -8.86 -2.30 8.03
CA VAL A 47 -9.56 -1.09 8.50
C VAL A 47 -9.56 -0.99 10.03
N THR A 48 -8.89 -1.90 10.71
CA THR A 48 -8.81 -1.92 12.17
C THR A 48 -8.04 -0.71 12.71
N GLY A 49 -8.60 -0.03 13.71
CA GLY A 49 -8.06 1.19 14.29
C GLY A 49 -8.37 2.45 13.47
N LYS A 50 -9.21 2.36 12.43
CA LYS A 50 -9.51 3.45 11.48
C LYS A 50 -11.00 3.78 11.39
N ASP A 51 -11.30 4.82 10.60
CA ASP A 51 -12.66 5.12 10.13
C ASP A 51 -13.01 4.30 8.90
N ALA A 52 -13.74 3.21 9.15
CA ALA A 52 -14.19 2.24 8.15
C ALA A 52 -15.59 2.57 7.60
N THR A 53 -16.08 3.80 7.80
CA THR A 53 -17.44 4.18 7.36
C THR A 53 -17.62 3.96 5.86
N ASN A 54 -16.65 4.38 5.05
CA ASN A 54 -16.74 4.22 3.60
C ASN A 54 -16.64 2.75 3.19
N ASP A 55 -15.72 1.97 3.79
CA ASP A 55 -15.57 0.54 3.52
C ASP A 55 -16.84 -0.24 3.85
N PHE A 56 -17.49 0.11 4.95
CA PHE A 56 -18.76 -0.49 5.35
C PHE A 56 -19.88 -0.17 4.35
N ASP A 57 -19.97 1.08 3.90
CA ASP A 57 -21.00 1.55 2.98
C ASP A 57 -20.79 1.02 1.55
N ASP A 58 -19.55 0.98 1.06
CA ASP A 58 -19.18 0.56 -0.30
C ASP A 58 -19.49 -0.92 -0.57
N VAL A 59 -19.34 -1.77 0.46
CA VAL A 59 -19.70 -3.19 0.38
C VAL A 59 -21.22 -3.42 0.39
N GLY A 60 -22.01 -2.41 0.78
CA GLY A 60 -23.46 -2.46 0.75
C GLY A 60 -24.08 -3.27 1.90
N HIS A 61 -23.51 -3.18 3.11
CA HIS A 61 -24.05 -3.84 4.29
C HIS A 61 -25.52 -3.44 4.54
N SER A 62 -26.35 -4.43 4.87
CA SER A 62 -27.77 -4.19 5.15
C SER A 62 -27.97 -3.42 6.46
N LYS A 63 -29.15 -2.79 6.64
CA LYS A 63 -29.52 -2.16 7.93
C LYS A 63 -29.45 -3.13 9.11
N SER A 64 -29.70 -4.43 8.87
CA SER A 64 -29.58 -5.45 9.91
C SER A 64 -28.14 -5.61 10.40
N ALA A 65 -27.13 -5.34 9.57
CA ALA A 65 -25.73 -5.36 9.99
C ALA A 65 -25.42 -4.18 10.94
N LEU A 66 -26.01 -3.00 10.69
CA LEU A 66 -25.91 -1.86 11.60
C LEU A 66 -26.56 -2.13 12.97
N ASP A 67 -27.66 -2.89 12.97
CA ASP A 67 -28.31 -3.32 14.22
C ASP A 67 -27.41 -4.29 15.01
N MET A 68 -26.71 -5.21 14.32
CA MET A 68 -25.74 -6.12 14.95
C MET A 68 -24.55 -5.36 15.56
N LEU A 69 -24.08 -4.28 14.91
CA LEU A 69 -23.00 -3.44 15.44
C LEU A 69 -23.32 -2.85 16.81
N GLN A 70 -24.60 -2.61 17.14
CA GLN A 70 -24.98 -2.07 18.44
C GLN A 70 -24.52 -2.94 19.62
N LYS A 71 -24.36 -4.26 19.41
CA LYS A 71 -23.83 -5.19 20.42
C LYS A 71 -22.38 -4.89 20.80
N TYR A 72 -21.62 -4.28 19.88
CA TYR A 72 -20.19 -4.03 19.97
C TYR A 72 -19.87 -2.55 20.26
N TYR A 73 -20.89 -1.74 20.56
CA TYR A 73 -20.74 -0.30 20.72
C TYR A 73 -19.93 0.09 21.96
N VAL A 74 -18.90 0.91 21.75
CA VAL A 74 -18.01 1.43 22.81
C VAL A 74 -18.34 2.88 23.16
N GLY A 75 -18.59 3.71 22.14
CA GLY A 75 -18.74 5.15 22.33
C GLY A 75 -18.87 5.95 21.03
N GLU A 76 -18.90 7.27 21.17
CA GLU A 76 -18.90 8.19 20.03
C GLU A 76 -17.48 8.72 19.80
N ILE A 77 -17.12 8.96 18.54
CA ILE A 77 -15.82 9.55 18.22
C ILE A 77 -15.92 11.07 18.21
N ASN A 78 -14.89 11.73 18.71
CA ASN A 78 -14.67 13.15 18.52
C ASN A 78 -14.24 13.41 17.07
N LYS A 79 -15.21 13.77 16.23
CA LYS A 79 -15.00 13.94 14.78
C LYS A 79 -13.90 14.94 14.40
N SER A 80 -13.56 15.91 15.27
CA SER A 80 -12.47 16.85 15.00
C SER A 80 -11.07 16.25 15.15
N THR A 81 -10.96 15.08 15.77
CA THR A 81 -9.68 14.37 15.97
C THR A 81 -9.43 13.30 14.92
N ILE A 82 -10.46 12.94 14.14
CA ILE A 82 -10.28 12.05 12.99
C ILE A 82 -9.38 12.81 12.00
N PRO A 83 -8.28 12.18 11.52
CA PRO A 83 -7.47 12.75 10.45
C PRO A 83 -8.40 13.06 9.29
N THR A 84 -8.63 14.35 9.06
CA THR A 84 -9.31 14.77 7.85
C THR A 84 -8.30 14.54 6.74
N THR A 85 -8.40 13.41 6.04
CA THR A 85 -7.95 13.40 4.66
C THR A 85 -8.68 14.58 4.03
N LYS A 86 -7.93 15.61 3.55
CA LYS A 86 -8.53 16.65 2.71
C LYS A 86 -9.40 15.89 1.73
N LYS A 87 -10.70 16.22 1.60
CA LYS A 87 -11.59 15.59 0.61
C LYS A 87 -10.86 15.59 -0.72
N TYR A 88 -10.24 14.45 -1.03
CA TYR A 88 -9.44 14.31 -2.22
C TYR A 88 -10.45 14.34 -3.34
N LYS A 89 -10.40 15.41 -4.12
CA LYS A 89 -11.11 15.46 -5.37
C LYS A 89 -10.16 14.81 -6.35
N PRO A 90 -10.36 13.54 -6.75
CA PRO A 90 -9.52 12.95 -7.78
C PRO A 90 -9.51 13.91 -8.98
N PRO A 91 -8.35 14.07 -9.65
CA PRO A 91 -8.34 14.78 -10.91
C PRO A 91 -9.44 14.16 -11.78
N PRO A 92 -10.27 14.97 -12.48
CA PRO A 92 -11.41 14.45 -13.22
C PRO A 92 -10.98 13.29 -14.11
N ARG A 93 -11.44 12.07 -13.79
CA ARG A 93 -11.32 10.94 -14.70
C ARG A 93 -12.18 11.29 -15.90
N GLU A 94 -11.57 11.68 -17.01
CA GLU A 94 -12.28 11.79 -18.28
C GLU A 94 -12.74 10.40 -18.69
N THR A 95 -13.91 10.02 -18.19
CA THR A 95 -14.67 8.90 -18.74
C THR A 95 -15.15 9.38 -20.10
N ILE A 96 -14.46 8.94 -21.16
CA ILE A 96 -14.88 9.19 -22.53
C ILE A 96 -16.26 8.56 -22.69
N LYS A 97 -17.31 9.37 -22.58
CA LYS A 97 -18.63 8.98 -23.09
C LYS A 97 -18.48 8.84 -24.60
N PRO A 98 -18.99 7.77 -25.23
CA PRO A 98 -19.06 7.71 -26.68
C PRO A 98 -19.99 8.85 -27.13
N SER A 99 -19.42 9.99 -27.53
CA SER A 99 -20.18 11.09 -28.11
C SER A 99 -20.40 10.75 -29.56
N ASP A 100 -21.68 10.58 -29.92
CA ASP A 100 -22.15 10.38 -31.28
C ASP A 100 -21.49 11.40 -32.22
N SER A 101 -20.57 10.88 -33.04
CA SER A 101 -19.92 11.63 -34.10
C SER A 101 -20.97 12.04 -35.11
N GLY A 102 -21.38 13.31 -35.06
CA GLY A 102 -22.09 13.98 -36.13
C GLY A 102 -21.26 13.96 -37.40
N PHE A 103 -21.55 13.00 -38.28
CA PHE A 103 -21.08 12.98 -39.65
C PHE A 103 -21.93 13.97 -40.47
N VAL A 104 -21.34 15.09 -40.86
CA VAL A 104 -21.89 15.99 -41.88
C VAL A 104 -21.37 15.56 -43.26
N GLY A 105 -22.27 15.16 -44.15
CA GLY A 105 -21.92 14.86 -45.54
C GLY A 105 -23.12 14.42 -46.37
N ALA A 106 -23.40 15.18 -47.43
CA ALA A 106 -24.54 15.10 -48.33
C ALA A 106 -24.85 13.72 -48.92
N GLY A 107 -26.12 13.52 -49.28
CA GLY A 107 -26.70 12.21 -49.55
C GLY A 107 -26.25 11.52 -50.84
N PHE A 108 -26.46 10.20 -50.84
CA PHE A 108 -26.72 9.43 -52.05
C PHE A 108 -27.59 8.22 -51.70
N LEU A 109 -28.55 7.98 -52.58
CA LEU A 109 -29.66 7.05 -52.48
C LEU A 109 -29.26 5.64 -53.00
N VAL A 110 -29.76 4.59 -52.32
CA VAL A 110 -30.08 3.23 -52.83
C VAL A 110 -28.95 2.18 -53.03
N LEU A 111 -28.97 1.19 -52.12
CA LEU A 111 -29.23 -0.26 -52.35
C LEU A 111 -28.18 -1.15 -53.09
N HIS A 112 -27.46 -2.00 -52.33
CA HIS A 112 -27.53 -3.48 -52.35
C HIS A 112 -26.28 -4.16 -51.73
N LEU A 113 -26.55 -5.17 -50.89
CA LEU A 113 -25.90 -6.48 -50.74
C LEU A 113 -24.37 -6.64 -50.82
N ARG A 114 -23.82 -7.08 -49.66
CA ARG A 114 -22.93 -8.24 -49.41
C ARG A 114 -21.55 -8.31 -50.11
N ASP A 115 -20.57 -8.51 -49.23
CA ASP A 115 -19.26 -9.15 -49.39
C ASP A 115 -18.08 -8.31 -49.92
N ALA A 116 -17.11 -8.01 -49.04
CA ALA A 116 -15.69 -8.35 -49.22
C ALA A 116 -14.80 -7.65 -48.17
N LEU A 117 -14.25 -8.45 -47.25
CA LEU A 117 -12.84 -8.46 -46.84
C LEU A 117 -12.02 -7.17 -47.06
N TRP A 118 -11.91 -6.34 -46.02
CA TRP A 118 -10.78 -5.42 -45.87
C TRP A 118 -9.98 -5.78 -44.62
N LEU A 119 -9.08 -6.73 -44.81
CA LEU A 119 -7.97 -7.04 -43.91
C LEU A 119 -6.89 -5.97 -44.12
N VAL A 120 -6.96 -4.83 -43.42
CA VAL A 120 -5.78 -3.97 -43.21
C VAL A 120 -5.91 -3.22 -41.88
N SER A 121 -4.84 -3.33 -41.09
CA SER A 121 -4.45 -2.41 -40.02
C SER A 121 -5.36 -2.33 -38.80
N SER A 122 -5.14 -3.24 -37.86
CA SER A 122 -5.21 -2.95 -36.42
C SER A 122 -4.21 -1.85 -36.06
N LYS A 123 -4.51 -0.61 -36.46
CA LYS A 123 -3.90 0.56 -35.83
C LYS A 123 -4.51 0.68 -34.44
N SER A 124 -3.70 0.26 -33.47
CA SER A 124 -3.74 0.68 -32.08
C SER A 124 -4.58 1.94 -31.90
N VAL A 125 -5.73 1.80 -31.24
CA VAL A 125 -6.39 2.93 -30.61
C VAL A 125 -5.59 3.18 -29.33
N ALA A 126 -4.41 3.77 -29.45
CA ALA A 126 -3.67 4.27 -28.32
C ALA A 126 -4.54 5.37 -27.72
N SER A 127 -5.19 5.05 -26.59
CA SER A 127 -5.80 6.04 -25.72
C SER A 127 -4.78 7.14 -25.48
N MET A 128 -5.15 8.40 -25.69
CA MET A 128 -4.32 9.55 -25.32
C MET A 128 -4.31 9.65 -23.79
N ALA A 129 -3.62 8.71 -23.14
CA ALA A 129 -3.33 8.81 -21.72
C ALA A 129 -2.52 10.08 -21.50
N LYS A 130 -2.87 10.85 -20.47
CA LYS A 130 -2.13 12.04 -20.11
C LYS A 130 -0.68 11.63 -19.81
N VAL A 131 0.27 12.21 -20.53
CA VAL A 131 1.70 11.98 -20.31
C VAL A 131 2.19 13.01 -19.31
N HIS A 132 2.80 12.55 -18.21
CA HIS A 132 3.42 13.38 -17.18
C HIS A 132 4.94 13.32 -17.32
N ASP A 133 5.60 14.44 -17.03
CA ASP A 133 7.08 14.52 -17.03
C ASP A 133 7.64 13.96 -15.72
N PHE A 134 8.79 13.29 -15.75
CA PHE A 134 9.40 12.75 -14.53
C PHE A 134 9.69 13.83 -13.47
N GLN A 135 10.08 15.04 -13.87
CA GLN A 135 10.30 16.16 -12.94
C GLN A 135 9.00 16.71 -12.36
N GLU A 136 7.88 16.54 -13.05
CA GLU A 136 6.56 16.83 -12.50
C GLU A 136 6.22 15.81 -11.42
N VAL A 137 6.24 14.52 -11.76
CA VAL A 137 5.88 13.44 -10.83
C VAL A 137 6.74 13.47 -9.56
N LYS A 138 8.03 13.79 -9.67
CA LYS A 138 8.95 13.91 -8.53
C LYS A 138 8.53 14.95 -7.48
N LYS A 139 7.72 15.96 -7.84
CA LYS A 139 7.23 16.97 -6.89
C LYS A 139 6.16 16.45 -5.94
N HIS A 140 5.57 15.30 -6.25
CA HIS A 140 4.51 14.66 -5.48
C HIS A 140 5.11 13.56 -4.61
N ASN A 141 5.82 13.96 -3.55
CA ASN A 141 6.60 13.08 -2.67
C ASN A 141 6.20 13.19 -1.18
N ASP A 142 5.06 13.79 -0.87
CA ASP A 142 4.61 14.08 0.48
C ASP A 142 3.38 13.26 0.90
N ARG A 143 3.13 13.16 2.21
CA ARG A 143 1.96 12.44 2.79
C ARG A 143 0.61 12.95 2.30
N THR A 144 0.54 14.20 1.85
CA THR A 144 -0.70 14.82 1.34
C THR A 144 -0.72 14.97 -0.17
N ASP A 145 0.34 14.54 -0.86
CA ASP A 145 0.53 14.65 -2.30
C ASP A 145 1.63 13.67 -2.76
N CYS A 146 1.25 12.43 -3.05
CA CYS A 146 2.17 11.32 -3.30
C CYS A 146 1.82 10.60 -4.60
N TRP A 147 2.71 10.69 -5.58
CA TRP A 147 2.59 9.98 -6.85
C TRP A 147 3.69 8.95 -7.01
N LEU A 148 3.33 7.79 -7.56
CA LEU A 148 4.25 6.70 -7.85
C LEU A 148 4.25 6.36 -9.33
N ILE A 149 5.44 6.01 -9.84
CA ILE A 149 5.63 5.48 -11.18
C ILE A 149 5.80 3.97 -11.07
N ILE A 150 4.90 3.21 -11.67
CA ILE A 150 4.97 1.75 -11.71
C ILE A 150 4.62 1.27 -13.13
N SER A 151 5.53 0.53 -13.74
CA SER A 151 5.46 0.00 -15.10
C SER A 151 5.14 1.07 -16.15
N GLY A 152 5.78 2.25 -16.03
CA GLY A 152 5.57 3.38 -16.94
C GLY A 152 4.25 4.13 -16.76
N LYS A 153 3.45 3.77 -15.75
CA LYS A 153 2.18 4.41 -15.39
C LYS A 153 2.37 5.25 -14.13
N VAL A 154 1.65 6.37 -14.05
CA VAL A 154 1.64 7.28 -12.91
C VAL A 154 0.37 7.09 -12.12
N TYR A 155 0.51 6.91 -10.81
CA TYR A 155 -0.58 6.69 -9.87
C TYR A 155 -0.56 7.75 -8.78
N ASP A 156 -1.70 8.38 -8.53
CA ASP A 156 -1.91 9.23 -7.35
C ASP A 156 -2.35 8.35 -6.17
N VAL A 157 -1.38 7.95 -5.35
CA VAL A 157 -1.59 7.04 -4.21
C VAL A 157 -1.84 7.79 -2.91
N THR A 158 -1.93 9.13 -2.94
CA THR A 158 -2.24 9.96 -1.77
C THR A 158 -3.40 9.41 -0.92
N PRO A 159 -4.58 9.07 -1.49
CA PRO A 159 -5.69 8.55 -0.69
C PRO A 159 -5.46 7.12 -0.15
N PHE A 160 -4.45 6.41 -0.63
CA PHE A 160 -4.17 5.03 -0.25
C PHE A 160 -2.99 4.89 0.73
N LEU A 161 -2.26 5.98 1.00
CA LEU A 161 -1.09 5.97 1.90
C LEU A 161 -1.37 5.30 3.24
N GLU A 162 -2.45 5.70 3.91
CA GLU A 162 -2.81 5.16 5.23
C GLU A 162 -3.42 3.76 5.15
N ASP A 163 -3.94 3.38 3.98
CA ASP A 163 -4.63 2.11 3.73
C ASP A 163 -3.72 1.01 3.16
N HIS A 164 -2.49 1.37 2.82
CA HIS A 164 -1.52 0.43 2.34
C HIS A 164 -1.06 -0.54 3.45
N PRO A 165 -1.22 -1.87 3.30
CA PRO A 165 -0.87 -2.85 4.33
C PRO A 165 0.61 -2.86 4.74
N GLY A 166 1.51 -2.38 3.87
CA GLY A 166 2.94 -2.21 4.18
C GLY A 166 3.28 -0.90 4.90
N GLY A 167 2.29 -0.06 5.21
CA GLY A 167 2.46 1.28 5.76
C GLY A 167 2.70 2.36 4.70
N ASP A 168 2.62 3.61 5.11
CA ASP A 168 2.83 4.79 4.26
C ASP A 168 4.32 5.09 4.00
N GLU A 169 5.19 4.81 4.98
CA GLU A 169 6.64 5.05 4.92
C GLU A 169 7.30 4.37 3.72
N ILE A 170 6.90 3.14 3.39
CA ILE A 170 7.47 2.42 2.25
C ILE A 170 7.03 3.06 0.92
N MET A 171 5.82 3.65 0.84
CA MET A 171 5.35 4.31 -0.37
C MET A 171 6.06 5.65 -0.54
N LEU A 172 6.24 6.41 0.54
CA LEU A 172 7.04 7.64 0.53
C LEU A 172 8.49 7.36 0.10
N ALA A 173 9.11 6.27 0.57
CA ALA A 173 10.44 5.86 0.14
C ALA A 173 10.52 5.42 -1.33
N ALA A 174 9.38 5.08 -1.93
CA ALA A 174 9.26 4.72 -3.35
C ALA A 174 9.04 5.94 -4.26
N THR A 175 8.83 7.13 -3.70
CA THR A 175 8.68 8.38 -4.47
C THR A 175 10.01 8.83 -5.09
N GLU A 176 9.94 9.79 -6.00
CA GLU A 176 11.10 10.37 -6.71
C GLU A 176 11.90 9.42 -7.60
N LYS A 177 11.43 8.18 -7.81
CA LYS A 177 12.02 7.16 -8.67
C LYS A 177 10.93 6.35 -9.38
N ASP A 178 11.36 5.54 -10.33
CA ASP A 178 10.53 4.44 -10.84
C ASP A 178 10.48 3.32 -9.79
N ALA A 179 9.30 3.11 -9.22
CA ALA A 179 9.03 2.15 -8.16
C ALA A 179 8.65 0.76 -8.69
N THR A 180 8.76 0.51 -10.00
CA THR A 180 8.41 -0.78 -10.60
C THR A 180 9.15 -1.95 -9.94
N GLU A 181 10.46 -1.80 -9.74
CA GLU A 181 11.28 -2.85 -9.12
C GLU A 181 10.88 -3.07 -7.65
N ASP A 182 10.68 -2.00 -6.88
CA ASP A 182 10.25 -2.09 -5.47
C ASP A 182 8.87 -2.79 -5.36
N PHE A 183 7.95 -2.47 -6.28
CA PHE A 183 6.61 -3.04 -6.31
C PHE A 183 6.60 -4.53 -6.68
N GLU A 184 7.43 -4.93 -7.65
CA GLU A 184 7.55 -6.31 -8.11
C GLU A 184 8.30 -7.19 -7.10
N GLU A 185 9.35 -6.68 -6.45
CA GLU A 185 10.15 -7.42 -5.47
C GLU A 185 9.34 -7.83 -4.24
N VAL A 186 8.40 -6.97 -3.80
CA VAL A 186 7.48 -7.27 -2.70
C VAL A 186 6.52 -8.41 -3.05
N GLY A 187 6.21 -8.60 -4.34
CA GLY A 187 5.33 -9.69 -4.79
C GLY A 187 3.85 -9.44 -4.54
N HIS A 188 3.37 -8.21 -4.77
CA HIS A 188 1.95 -7.85 -4.64
C HIS A 188 1.02 -8.82 -5.41
N SER A 189 -0.11 -9.19 -4.79
CA SER A 189 -1.12 -10.06 -5.37
C SER A 189 -1.74 -9.47 -6.64
N ASN A 190 -2.37 -10.31 -7.47
CA ASN A 190 -3.09 -9.82 -8.66
C ASN A 190 -4.23 -8.87 -8.30
N SER A 191 -4.93 -9.11 -7.17
CA SER A 191 -5.97 -8.21 -6.67
C SER A 191 -5.42 -6.83 -6.29
N ALA A 192 -4.22 -6.76 -5.70
CA ALA A 192 -3.56 -5.50 -5.40
C ALA A 192 -3.21 -4.74 -6.69
N LYS A 193 -2.73 -5.44 -7.72
CA LYS A 193 -2.45 -4.85 -9.05
C LYS A 193 -3.71 -4.29 -9.71
N GLU A 194 -4.83 -5.02 -9.62
CA GLU A 194 -6.12 -4.54 -10.15
C GLU A 194 -6.61 -3.28 -9.41
N MET A 195 -6.38 -3.20 -8.10
CA MET A 195 -6.76 -2.03 -7.29
C MET A 195 -6.01 -0.75 -7.72
N MET A 196 -4.78 -0.86 -8.24
CA MET A 196 -3.99 0.28 -8.70
C MET A 196 -4.68 1.09 -9.80
N GLU A 197 -5.53 0.45 -10.60
CA GLU A 197 -6.28 1.11 -11.68
C GLU A 197 -7.18 2.25 -11.16
N LYS A 198 -7.61 2.19 -9.88
CA LYS A 198 -8.38 3.25 -9.22
C LYS A 198 -7.57 4.54 -9.06
N TYR A 199 -6.26 4.43 -8.93
CA TYR A 199 -5.33 5.53 -8.65
C TYR A 199 -4.59 6.02 -9.90
N TYR A 200 -4.85 5.41 -11.06
CA TYR A 200 -4.18 5.75 -12.32
C TYR A 200 -4.54 7.16 -12.81
N ILE A 201 -3.52 7.97 -13.09
CA ILE A 201 -3.68 9.36 -13.57
C ILE A 201 -2.99 9.65 -14.91
N GLY A 202 -2.28 8.67 -15.48
CA GLY A 202 -1.62 8.84 -16.78
C GLY A 202 -0.36 7.97 -16.94
N GLU A 203 0.38 8.21 -18.01
CA GLU A 203 1.66 7.56 -18.29
C GLU A 203 2.81 8.54 -18.03
N VAL A 204 4.01 8.03 -17.76
CA VAL A 204 5.21 8.88 -17.65
C VAL A 204 5.95 8.90 -18.99
N ASP A 205 6.58 10.02 -19.32
CA ASP A 205 7.54 10.04 -20.42
C ASP A 205 8.79 9.22 -20.04
N ASN A 206 8.82 7.96 -20.49
CA ASN A 206 9.93 7.02 -20.25
C ASN A 206 11.30 7.55 -20.72
N SER A 207 11.36 8.55 -21.60
CA SER A 207 12.64 9.16 -22.01
C SER A 207 13.24 10.08 -20.94
N THR A 208 12.45 10.51 -19.97
CA THR A 208 12.83 11.44 -18.90
C THR A 208 13.16 10.75 -17.57
N VAL A 209 12.80 9.47 -17.44
CA VAL A 209 13.04 8.68 -16.24
C VAL A 209 14.53 8.28 -16.17
N PRO A 210 15.27 8.67 -15.12
CA PRO A 210 16.65 8.23 -14.94
C PRO A 210 16.71 6.70 -14.87
N PRO A 211 17.67 6.04 -15.53
CA PRO A 211 17.81 4.60 -15.40
C PRO A 211 18.06 4.25 -13.94
N THR A 212 17.24 3.35 -13.38
CA THR A 212 17.43 2.84 -12.04
C THR A 212 18.82 2.21 -11.96
N ARG A 213 19.72 2.80 -11.18
CA ARG A 213 20.99 2.14 -10.85
C ARG A 213 20.60 0.95 -10.00
N LYS A 214 20.65 -0.26 -10.57
CA LYS A 214 20.64 -1.50 -9.80
C LYS A 214 21.66 -1.34 -8.68
N TYR A 215 21.18 -1.18 -7.46
CA TYR A 215 22.04 -1.21 -6.31
C TYR A 215 22.60 -2.63 -6.25
N LYS A 216 23.83 -2.80 -6.74
CA LYS A 216 24.62 -3.95 -6.37
C LYS A 216 24.97 -3.69 -4.90
N PRO A 217 24.44 -4.46 -3.94
CA PRO A 217 24.98 -4.39 -2.59
C PRO A 217 26.50 -4.50 -2.69
N PRO A 218 27.26 -3.73 -1.91
CA PRO A 218 28.71 -3.86 -1.89
C PRO A 218 29.02 -5.35 -1.76
N LEU A 219 29.93 -5.84 -2.62
CA LEU A 219 30.33 -7.23 -2.67
C LEU A 219 30.60 -7.66 -1.22
N ARG A 220 29.67 -8.42 -0.63
CA ARG A 220 29.98 -9.12 0.60
C ARG A 220 31.10 -10.05 0.14
N ILE A 221 32.31 -9.82 0.63
CA ILE A 221 33.30 -10.89 0.69
C ILE A 221 32.57 -11.96 1.50
N ASP A 222 31.96 -12.89 0.78
CA ASP A 222 31.41 -14.10 1.35
C ASP A 222 32.66 -14.86 1.80
N LEU A 223 33.13 -14.53 3.01
CA LEU A 223 33.92 -15.45 3.80
C LEU A 223 32.96 -16.63 4.01
N LYS A 224 32.93 -17.52 3.01
CA LYS A 224 32.46 -18.88 3.15
C LYS A 224 33.14 -19.35 4.41
N THR A 225 32.39 -19.39 5.50
CA THR A 225 32.77 -20.20 6.64
C THR A 225 32.46 -21.60 6.16
N ASP A 226 33.42 -22.14 5.45
CA ASP A 226 33.65 -23.55 5.29
C ASP A 226 33.51 -24.20 6.66
N ASN A 227 32.31 -24.72 6.90
CA ASN A 227 32.04 -25.71 7.92
C ASN A 227 32.80 -26.97 7.51
N ASP A 228 34.11 -26.97 7.74
CA ASP A 228 34.87 -28.18 7.95
C ASP A 228 36.14 -27.88 8.73
N THR A 229 36.04 -27.86 10.06
CA THR A 229 37.18 -28.14 10.95
C THR A 229 36.68 -28.35 12.39
N GLY A 230 36.45 -29.62 12.72
CA GLY A 230 36.68 -30.21 14.04
C GLY A 230 35.82 -29.71 15.21
N PHE A 231 35.25 -30.67 15.95
CA PHE A 231 34.55 -30.47 17.23
C PHE A 231 35.28 -29.52 18.22
N GLY A 232 36.61 -29.36 18.09
CA GLY A 232 37.44 -28.45 18.89
C GLY A 232 37.21 -26.94 18.66
N THR A 233 36.82 -26.49 17.46
CA THR A 233 36.65 -25.04 17.19
C THR A 233 35.36 -24.48 17.79
N LYS A 234 34.33 -25.32 17.97
CA LYS A 234 33.09 -24.96 18.68
C LYS A 234 33.32 -24.80 20.19
N ILE A 235 34.09 -25.70 20.80
CA ILE A 235 34.44 -25.62 22.23
C ILE A 235 35.34 -24.41 22.50
N LEU A 236 36.26 -24.10 21.58
CA LEU A 236 37.18 -22.97 21.73
C LEU A 236 36.47 -21.61 21.78
N ARG A 237 35.35 -21.45 21.05
CA ARG A 237 34.51 -20.22 21.11
C ARG A 237 33.88 -19.97 22.49
N PHE A 238 33.61 -21.02 23.26
CA PHE A 238 33.09 -20.89 24.63
C PHE A 238 34.21 -20.80 25.68
N LEU A 239 35.38 -21.40 25.42
CA LEU A 239 36.53 -21.34 26.33
C LEU A 239 37.23 -19.97 26.34
N ILE A 240 37.34 -19.29 25.20
CA ILE A 240 38.04 -17.99 25.12
C ILE A 240 37.39 -16.93 26.05
N PRO A 241 36.07 -16.71 26.04
CA PRO A 241 35.42 -15.78 26.97
C PRO A 241 35.62 -16.16 28.45
N LEU A 242 35.55 -17.46 28.78
CA LEU A 242 35.77 -17.95 30.14
C LEU A 242 37.22 -17.75 30.61
N LEU A 243 38.19 -17.92 29.72
CA LEU A 243 39.61 -17.74 30.01
C LEU A 243 39.93 -16.25 30.23
N ILE A 244 39.35 -15.35 29.43
CA ILE A 244 39.47 -13.90 29.62
C ILE A 244 38.85 -13.48 30.97
N LEU A 245 37.68 -14.01 31.32
CA LEU A 245 37.06 -13.79 32.64
C LEU A 245 37.93 -14.30 33.79
N GLY A 246 38.50 -15.50 33.65
CA GLY A 246 39.40 -16.09 34.64
C GLY A 246 40.68 -15.29 34.84
N ILE A 247 41.34 -14.85 33.76
CA ILE A 247 42.52 -13.99 33.83
C ILE A 247 42.17 -12.63 34.48
N GLY A 248 41.05 -12.03 34.11
CA GLY A 248 40.59 -10.77 34.72
C GLY A 248 40.35 -10.92 36.23
N PHE A 249 39.76 -12.03 36.66
CA PHE A 249 39.56 -12.34 38.08
C PHE A 249 40.89 -12.58 38.81
N ALA A 250 41.82 -13.33 38.21
CA ALA A 250 43.15 -13.59 38.78
C ALA A 250 43.99 -12.31 38.92
N LEU A 251 44.03 -11.45 37.90
CA LEU A 251 44.70 -10.15 37.97
C LEU A 251 44.07 -9.24 39.04
N ARG A 252 42.74 -9.29 39.22
CA ARG A 252 42.05 -8.57 40.29
C ARG A 252 42.38 -9.13 41.67
N TYR A 253 42.57 -10.44 41.80
CA TYR A 253 42.95 -11.09 43.05
C TYR A 253 44.40 -10.79 43.42
N LEU A 254 45.33 -10.87 42.47
CA LEU A 254 46.75 -10.57 42.69
C LEU A 254 47.01 -9.09 42.97
N LYS A 255 46.19 -8.18 42.44
CA LYS A 255 46.26 -6.75 42.76
C LYS A 255 45.73 -6.41 44.17
N LYS A 256 45.11 -7.35 44.88
CA LYS A 256 44.55 -7.13 46.23
C LYS A 256 45.57 -7.41 47.36
N GLU A 257 46.76 -7.92 47.04
CA GLU A 257 47.81 -8.22 48.03
C GLU A 257 48.98 -7.21 48.04
N GLU A 258 48.82 -6.04 47.39
CA GLU A 258 49.63 -4.82 47.62
C GLU A 258 48.77 -3.74 48.29
#